data_AF-A0A2W4LY51-F1
#
_entry.id   AF-A0A2W4LY51-F1
#
_cell.length_a   1.000
_cell.length_b   1.000
_cell.length_c   1.000
_cell.angle_alpha   90.00
_cell.angle_beta   90.00
_cell.angle_gamma   90.00
#
_symmetry.space_group_name_H-M   'P 1'
#
loop_
_entity.id
_entity.type
_entity.pdbx_description
1 polymer ?
#
loop_
_entity_poly.entity_id
_entity_poly.type
_entity_poly.pdbx_seq_one_letter_code
_entity_poly.pdbx_strand_id
1 'polypeptide(L)'
;AQAHPPPVRLVLNLCDIERPRPIHRRGQGTFVATIVEGVDDQRDVMKAAYPLIVRSLANMVIYLTRVDGVLESHFITIEQGHYTVRLTDSEEAFFDQIYGRIQPLACSHLVINNDFVPDLPDNLWQGDETTRQIGWAGKKLDAMGLLPAAIPIHEYLSERELRHVKRLYGIGGLSYGNLSARALHNPAHFWMSASGVDKSKLETVGRDILLVTDYIPEKLMIRLSVPANVEPRRVSVDAIEHYMIYREHPSVGAIVHIHAWWRDPIPSTEVNYPCGTYELAREVAELVRQEPDPSRAVVGLKNHGLTITGHSLPEIFERIEGKIVPQVPMS
;
A
#
# COMPACT_ATOMS: atom_id res chain seq x y z
N ALA A 1 4.45 -17.13 -36.10
CA ALA A 1 4.95 -16.47 -34.89
C ALA A 1 4.80 -17.46 -33.74
N GLN A 2 5.89 -17.84 -33.06
CA GLN A 2 5.77 -18.67 -31.86
C GLN A 2 5.15 -17.80 -30.77
N ALA A 3 3.97 -18.19 -30.28
CA ALA A 3 3.35 -17.53 -29.15
C ALA A 3 4.29 -17.68 -27.95
N HIS A 4 4.81 -16.56 -27.45
CA HIS A 4 5.52 -16.57 -26.18
C HIS A 4 4.57 -17.12 -25.11
N PRO A 5 5.02 -18.03 -24.22
CA PRO A 5 4.18 -18.48 -23.12
C PRO A 5 3.71 -17.27 -22.31
N PRO A 6 2.46 -17.26 -21.83
CA PRO A 6 1.95 -16.15 -21.04
C PRO A 6 2.86 -15.91 -19.83
N PRO A 7 3.03 -14.64 -19.42
CA PRO A 7 3.89 -14.31 -18.29
C PRO A 7 3.40 -15.04 -17.03
N VAL A 8 4.34 -15.61 -16.27
CA VAL A 8 4.07 -16.30 -15.00
C VAL A 8 3.47 -15.30 -14.01
N ARG A 9 2.22 -15.53 -13.59
CA ARG A 9 1.51 -14.68 -12.62
C ARG A 9 1.71 -15.12 -11.18
N LEU A 10 1.87 -16.42 -10.93
CA LEU A 10 2.03 -16.97 -9.58
C LEU A 10 3.21 -17.95 -9.55
N VAL A 11 4.06 -17.81 -8.53
CA VAL A 11 5.08 -18.78 -8.16
C VAL A 11 4.79 -19.26 -6.75
N LEU A 12 4.55 -20.56 -6.61
CA LEU A 12 4.57 -21.26 -5.33
C LEU A 12 6.00 -21.72 -5.07
N ASN A 13 6.70 -21.03 -4.18
CA ASN A 13 8.10 -21.28 -3.86
C ASN A 13 8.19 -22.12 -2.59
N LEU A 14 8.26 -23.45 -2.75
CA LEU A 14 8.49 -24.34 -1.62
C LEU A 14 9.97 -24.31 -1.24
N CYS A 15 10.28 -23.95 0.00
CA CYS A 15 11.65 -23.95 0.49
C CYS A 15 11.79 -24.40 1.93
N ASP A 16 13.01 -24.83 2.26
CA ASP A 16 13.44 -25.08 3.63
C ASP A 16 13.67 -23.74 4.35
N ILE A 17 13.20 -23.64 5.60
CA ILE A 17 13.33 -22.45 6.45
C ILE A 17 14.78 -22.01 6.64
N GLU A 18 15.71 -22.97 6.71
CA GLU A 18 17.15 -22.73 6.88
C GLU A 18 17.85 -22.41 5.56
N ARG A 19 17.22 -22.74 4.42
CA ARG A 19 17.76 -22.51 3.07
C ARG A 19 16.71 -21.88 2.15
N PRO A 20 16.20 -20.67 2.48
CA PRO A 20 15.22 -19.99 1.65
C PRO A 20 15.81 -19.70 0.27
N ARG A 21 15.01 -19.93 -0.77
CA ARG A 21 15.43 -19.72 -2.17
C ARG A 21 14.84 -18.42 -2.72
N PRO A 22 15.67 -17.44 -3.12
CA PRO A 22 15.19 -16.20 -3.71
C PRO A 22 14.60 -16.44 -5.10
N ILE A 23 13.40 -15.90 -5.34
CA ILE A 23 12.77 -15.89 -6.65
C ILE A 23 12.98 -14.53 -7.32
N HIS A 24 13.89 -14.50 -8.29
CA HIS A 24 14.11 -13.31 -9.12
C HIS A 24 13.03 -13.20 -10.20
N ARG A 25 12.23 -12.13 -10.13
CA ARG A 25 11.13 -11.86 -11.05
C ARG A 25 11.59 -11.01 -12.22
N ARG A 26 11.08 -11.29 -13.42
CA ARG A 26 11.35 -10.48 -14.62
C ARG A 26 10.39 -9.30 -14.80
N GLY A 27 9.29 -9.26 -14.04
CA GLY A 27 8.29 -8.19 -14.11
C GLY A 27 7.49 -8.05 -12.81
N GLN A 28 6.80 -6.92 -12.67
CA GLN A 28 6.04 -6.56 -11.46
C GLN A 28 4.79 -7.43 -11.25
N GLY A 29 4.26 -8.07 -12.30
CA GLY A 29 3.04 -8.88 -12.25
C GLY A 29 3.20 -10.33 -11.78
N THR A 30 4.40 -10.76 -11.36
CA THR A 30 4.59 -12.09 -10.77
C THR A 30 4.46 -12.03 -9.26
N PHE A 31 3.43 -12.68 -8.73
CA PHE A 31 3.23 -12.90 -7.31
C PHE A 31 4.00 -14.13 -6.84
N VAL A 32 4.74 -14.01 -5.75
CA VAL A 32 5.53 -15.09 -5.16
C VAL A 32 4.99 -15.39 -3.77
N ALA A 33 4.41 -16.58 -3.59
CA ALA A 33 4.06 -17.14 -2.30
C ALA A 33 5.13 -18.16 -1.90
N THR A 34 5.92 -17.84 -0.88
CA THR A 34 6.90 -18.79 -0.32
C THR A 34 6.22 -19.64 0.72
N ILE A 35 6.35 -20.95 0.62
CA ILE A 35 5.73 -21.92 1.52
C ILE A 35 6.85 -22.64 2.27
N VAL A 36 6.78 -22.62 3.60
CA VAL A 36 7.75 -23.28 4.46
C VAL A 36 7.04 -24.08 5.54
N GLU A 37 7.67 -25.18 5.94
CA GLU A 37 7.30 -25.92 7.14
C GLU A 37 8.16 -25.43 8.31
N GLY A 38 7.48 -25.09 9.39
CA GLY A 38 8.05 -24.59 10.63
C GLY A 38 8.25 -25.69 11.67
N VAL A 39 8.85 -25.31 12.79
CA VAL A 39 8.84 -26.16 13.98
C VAL A 39 7.45 -26.16 14.61
N ASP A 40 6.99 -27.33 15.06
CA ASP A 40 5.75 -27.47 15.81
C ASP A 40 5.76 -26.61 17.09
N ASP A 41 4.57 -26.16 17.49
CA ASP A 41 4.29 -25.26 18.60
C ASP A 41 5.03 -23.91 18.54
N GLN A 42 5.42 -23.46 17.34
CA GLN A 42 5.99 -22.12 17.16
C GLN A 42 4.95 -21.04 17.47
N ARG A 43 5.11 -20.37 18.62
CA ARG A 43 4.20 -19.28 19.04
C ARG A 43 4.59 -17.93 18.45
N ASP A 44 5.89 -17.68 18.27
CA ASP A 44 6.43 -16.44 17.71
C ASP A 44 6.53 -16.53 16.17
N VAL A 45 5.40 -16.77 15.49
CA VAL A 45 5.37 -17.04 14.03
C VAL A 45 5.92 -15.86 13.22
N MET A 46 5.55 -14.63 13.58
CA MET A 46 6.02 -13.43 12.88
C MET A 46 7.56 -13.33 12.87
N LYS A 47 8.21 -13.59 14.02
CA LYS A 47 9.68 -13.58 14.10
C LYS A 47 10.33 -14.68 13.27
N ALA A 48 9.71 -15.87 13.21
CA ALA A 48 10.23 -16.98 12.43
C ALA A 48 10.10 -16.75 10.92
N ALA A 49 8.95 -16.22 10.48
CA ALA A 49 8.56 -16.22 9.08
C ALA A 49 8.82 -14.89 8.35
N TYR A 50 8.74 -13.74 9.03
CA TYR A 50 8.95 -12.43 8.39
C TYR A 50 10.32 -12.28 7.69
N PRO A 51 11.45 -12.78 8.25
CA PRO A 51 12.73 -12.77 7.54
C PRO A 51 12.70 -13.49 6.19
N LEU A 52 11.85 -14.52 6.05
CA LEU A 52 11.76 -15.31 4.84
C LEU A 52 11.22 -14.49 3.67
N ILE A 53 10.36 -13.50 3.91
CA ILE A 53 9.87 -12.58 2.86
C ILE A 53 11.05 -11.94 2.12
N VAL A 54 12.03 -11.45 2.88
CA VAL A 54 13.22 -10.78 2.35
C VAL A 54 14.18 -11.78 1.72
N ARG A 55 14.41 -12.93 2.37
CA ARG A 55 15.38 -13.94 1.90
C ARG A 55 14.91 -14.66 0.64
N SER A 56 13.61 -14.90 0.48
CA SER A 56 13.04 -15.54 -0.69
C SER A 56 12.52 -14.57 -1.76
N LEU A 57 12.57 -13.25 -1.50
CA LEU A 57 12.00 -12.20 -2.34
C LEU A 57 10.50 -12.42 -2.61
N ALA A 58 9.77 -12.89 -1.60
CA ALA A 58 8.34 -13.18 -1.71
C ALA A 58 7.48 -11.92 -1.61
N ASN A 59 6.25 -12.01 -2.13
CA ASN A 59 5.18 -11.09 -1.74
C ASN A 59 4.58 -11.51 -0.40
N MET A 60 4.52 -12.82 -0.16
CA MET A 60 3.89 -13.41 1.00
C MET A 60 4.61 -14.71 1.39
N VAL A 61 4.68 -14.96 2.69
CA VAL A 61 5.12 -16.25 3.24
C VAL A 61 3.91 -16.97 3.82
N ILE A 62 3.79 -18.26 3.53
CA ILE A 62 2.86 -19.20 4.15
C ILE A 62 3.71 -20.10 5.04
N TYR A 63 3.64 -19.88 6.34
CA TYR A 63 4.34 -20.64 7.36
C TYR A 63 3.41 -21.70 7.93
N LEU A 64 3.75 -22.97 7.71
CA LEU A 64 2.99 -24.12 8.19
C LEU A 64 3.56 -24.57 9.53
N THR A 65 2.72 -24.75 10.54
CA THR A 65 3.13 -25.28 11.85
C THR A 65 1.97 -26.04 12.47
N ARG A 66 2.23 -27.04 13.31
CA ARG A 66 1.19 -27.56 14.19
C ARG A 66 1.21 -26.80 15.50
N VAL A 67 0.04 -26.40 15.99
CA VAL A 67 -0.12 -25.81 17.33
C VAL A 67 -1.13 -26.66 18.07
N ASP A 68 -0.72 -27.23 19.20
CA ASP A 68 -1.55 -28.15 19.99
C ASP A 68 -2.11 -29.32 19.12
N GLY A 69 -1.31 -29.80 18.16
CA GLY A 69 -1.65 -30.88 17.23
C GLY A 69 -2.47 -30.46 15.99
N VAL A 70 -2.99 -29.24 15.93
CA VAL A 70 -3.76 -28.71 14.79
C VAL A 70 -2.82 -28.05 13.79
N LEU A 71 -2.93 -28.40 12.50
CA LEU A 71 -2.15 -27.75 11.44
C LEU A 71 -2.69 -26.34 11.17
N GLU A 72 -1.83 -25.35 11.32
CA GLU A 72 -2.09 -23.94 11.03
C GLU A 72 -1.24 -23.47 9.83
N SER A 73 -1.88 -22.73 8.92
CA SER A 73 -1.21 -21.96 7.85
C SER A 73 -1.25 -20.49 8.21
N HIS A 74 -0.09 -19.91 8.51
CA HIS A 74 0.03 -18.48 8.78
C HIS A 74 0.53 -17.75 7.54
N PHE A 75 -0.22 -16.74 7.11
CA PHE A 75 0.10 -15.90 5.98
C PHE A 75 0.67 -14.59 6.46
N ILE A 76 1.84 -14.22 5.95
CA ILE A 76 2.57 -13.03 6.38
C ILE A 76 2.99 -12.21 5.16
N THR A 77 2.63 -10.93 5.14
CA THR A 77 3.01 -9.98 4.08
C THR A 77 4.07 -8.98 4.56
N ILE A 78 4.66 -8.21 3.64
CA ILE A 78 5.72 -7.25 3.96
C ILE A 78 5.22 -6.09 4.83
N GLU A 79 3.95 -5.73 4.68
CA GLU A 79 3.21 -4.76 5.50
C GLU A 79 2.87 -5.32 6.89
N GLN A 80 3.38 -6.51 7.24
CA GLN A 80 3.15 -7.26 8.47
C GLN A 80 1.77 -7.90 8.60
N GLY A 81 0.92 -7.84 7.58
CA GLY A 81 -0.39 -8.48 7.62
C GLY A 81 -0.25 -9.95 7.98
N HIS A 82 -0.95 -10.37 9.04
CA HIS A 82 -0.91 -11.72 9.57
C HIS A 82 -2.32 -12.27 9.65
N TYR A 83 -2.55 -13.45 9.08
CA TYR A 83 -3.79 -14.18 9.26
C TYR A 83 -3.56 -15.68 9.21
N THR A 84 -4.47 -16.45 9.79
CA THR A 84 -4.32 -17.88 10.00
C THR A 84 -5.49 -18.65 9.39
N VAL A 85 -5.18 -19.76 8.73
CA VAL A 85 -6.15 -20.80 8.32
C VAL A 85 -5.81 -22.07 9.07
N ARG A 86 -6.80 -22.74 9.67
CA ARG A 86 -6.62 -23.94 10.50
C ARG A 86 -7.27 -25.15 9.85
N LEU A 87 -6.63 -26.31 9.93
CA LEU A 87 -7.22 -27.57 9.50
C LEU A 87 -8.16 -28.08 10.60
N THR A 88 -9.45 -27.70 10.52
CA THR A 88 -10.48 -28.09 11.49
C THR A 88 -11.43 -29.17 10.97
N ASP A 89 -11.91 -29.03 9.74
CA ASP A 89 -12.99 -29.88 9.20
C ASP A 89 -12.44 -30.96 8.26
N SER A 90 -12.12 -30.57 7.03
CA SER A 90 -11.57 -31.45 6.00
C SER A 90 -10.37 -30.78 5.32
N GLU A 91 -9.51 -31.59 4.70
CA GLU A 91 -8.39 -31.09 3.91
C GLU A 91 -8.87 -30.24 2.72
N GLU A 92 -9.98 -30.61 2.09
CA GLU A 92 -10.58 -29.87 0.98
C GLU A 92 -10.97 -28.45 1.40
N ALA A 93 -11.75 -28.32 2.49
CA ALA A 93 -12.16 -27.01 3.00
C ALA A 93 -10.97 -26.16 3.45
N PHE A 94 -9.91 -26.79 3.97
CA PHE A 94 -8.67 -26.12 4.33
C PHE A 94 -7.94 -25.55 3.12
N PHE A 95 -7.79 -26.33 2.05
CA PHE A 95 -7.14 -25.87 0.82
C PHE A 95 -7.99 -24.83 0.07
N ASP A 96 -9.32 -24.93 0.11
CA ASP A 96 -10.22 -23.90 -0.44
C ASP A 96 -10.03 -22.56 0.28
N GLN A 97 -9.91 -22.57 1.61
CA GLN A 97 -9.61 -21.36 2.38
C GLN A 97 -8.22 -20.80 2.03
N ILE A 98 -7.19 -21.64 1.92
CA ILE A 98 -5.86 -21.20 1.49
C ILE A 98 -5.90 -20.58 0.08
N TYR A 99 -6.58 -21.23 -0.86
CA TYR A 99 -6.76 -20.73 -2.22
C TYR A 99 -7.47 -19.38 -2.22
N GLY A 100 -8.55 -19.23 -1.45
CA GLY A 100 -9.29 -17.98 -1.31
C GLY A 100 -8.45 -16.83 -0.74
N ARG A 101 -7.36 -17.11 -0.01
CA ARG A 101 -6.41 -16.09 0.46
C ARG A 101 -5.34 -15.73 -0.58
N ILE A 102 -4.87 -16.70 -1.36
CA ILE A 102 -3.80 -16.48 -2.35
C ILE A 102 -4.36 -15.87 -3.63
N GLN A 103 -5.48 -16.38 -4.12
CA GLN A 103 -6.00 -16.08 -5.45
C GLN A 103 -6.22 -14.57 -5.67
N PRO A 104 -6.88 -13.83 -4.75
CA PRO A 104 -7.12 -12.40 -4.96
C PRO A 104 -5.80 -11.62 -5.10
N LEU A 105 -4.81 -11.93 -4.26
CA LEU A 105 -3.51 -11.26 -4.26
C LEU A 105 -2.71 -11.58 -5.54
N ALA A 106 -2.69 -12.86 -5.92
CA ALA A 106 -2.00 -13.33 -7.12
C ALA A 106 -2.63 -12.84 -8.43
N CYS A 107 -3.91 -12.48 -8.40
CA CYS A 107 -4.64 -11.96 -9.56
C CYS A 107 -4.74 -10.42 -9.60
N SER A 108 -4.21 -9.72 -8.59
CA SER A 108 -4.26 -8.26 -8.52
C SER A 108 -3.39 -7.57 -9.59
N HIS A 109 -3.81 -6.37 -9.99
CA HIS A 109 -3.18 -5.59 -11.05
C HIS A 109 -2.52 -4.34 -10.47
N LEU A 110 -1.19 -4.28 -10.49
CA LEU A 110 -0.42 -3.13 -10.02
C LEU A 110 -0.52 -1.94 -10.99
N VAL A 111 -0.90 -0.78 -10.45
CA VAL A 111 -1.00 0.52 -11.14
C VAL A 111 0.04 1.49 -10.54
N ILE A 112 1.31 1.08 -10.57
CA ILE A 112 2.43 1.81 -9.95
C ILE A 112 3.36 2.49 -10.95
N ASN A 113 3.09 2.33 -12.24
CA ASN A 113 3.85 2.94 -13.32
C ASN A 113 3.28 4.32 -13.66
N ASN A 114 4.15 5.23 -14.13
CA ASN A 114 3.78 6.62 -14.40
C ASN A 114 4.04 6.99 -15.86
N ASP A 115 3.10 7.72 -16.45
CA ASP A 115 3.22 8.40 -17.74
C ASP A 115 3.50 9.88 -17.48
N PHE A 116 4.75 10.32 -17.65
CA PHE A 116 5.18 11.70 -17.38
C PHE A 116 5.03 12.56 -18.64
N VAL A 117 4.19 13.59 -18.56
CA VAL A 117 3.98 14.56 -19.63
C VAL A 117 4.58 15.90 -19.21
N PRO A 118 5.61 16.43 -19.91
CA PRO A 118 6.27 17.68 -19.55
C PRO A 118 5.47 18.92 -20.00
N ASP A 119 4.22 19.01 -19.58
CA ASP A 119 3.25 20.03 -20.00
C ASP A 119 2.69 20.86 -18.85
N LEU A 120 3.28 20.78 -17.65
CA LEU A 120 2.81 21.57 -16.53
C LEU A 120 3.04 23.06 -16.82
N PRO A 121 2.01 23.93 -16.73
CA PRO A 121 2.18 25.37 -16.94
C PRO A 121 3.19 26.00 -15.98
N ASP A 122 4.05 26.88 -16.50
CA ASP A 122 5.14 27.53 -15.76
C ASP A 122 4.68 28.25 -14.48
N ASN A 123 3.47 28.83 -14.50
CA ASN A 123 2.89 29.49 -13.32
C ASN A 123 2.55 28.53 -12.17
N LEU A 124 2.55 27.22 -12.41
CA LEU A 124 2.35 26.18 -11.39
C LEU A 124 3.64 25.51 -10.93
N TRP A 125 4.80 25.83 -11.53
CA TRP A 125 6.08 25.20 -11.19
C TRP A 125 6.55 25.49 -9.77
N GLN A 126 6.11 26.60 -9.18
CA GLN A 126 6.36 26.95 -7.78
C GLN A 126 5.24 26.49 -6.84
N GLY A 127 4.26 25.75 -7.37
CA GLY A 127 3.08 25.32 -6.65
C GLY A 127 2.03 26.42 -6.45
N ASP A 128 0.91 26.01 -5.88
CA ASP A 128 -0.23 26.86 -5.52
C ASP A 128 -0.61 26.64 -4.04
N GLU A 129 -1.75 27.21 -3.62
CA GLU A 129 -2.26 27.03 -2.27
C GLU A 129 -2.50 25.55 -1.90
N THR A 130 -2.95 24.72 -2.84
CA THR A 130 -3.16 23.30 -2.60
C THR A 130 -1.83 22.59 -2.30
N THR A 131 -0.78 22.88 -3.06
CA THR A 131 0.54 22.30 -2.77
C THR A 131 1.10 22.74 -1.41
N ARG A 132 0.82 23.98 -0.99
CA ARG A 132 1.18 24.46 0.36
C ARG A 132 0.41 23.72 1.46
N GLN A 133 -0.88 23.45 1.25
CA GLN A 133 -1.67 22.64 2.18
C GLN A 133 -1.15 21.22 2.30
N ILE A 134 -0.71 20.60 1.20
CA ILE A 134 -0.07 19.27 1.22
C ILE A 134 1.22 19.31 2.05
N GLY A 135 2.07 20.32 1.86
CA GLY A 135 3.29 20.48 2.66
C GLY A 135 3.00 20.72 4.15
N TRP A 136 1.95 21.49 4.47
CA TRP A 136 1.48 21.69 5.84
C TRP A 136 0.96 20.38 6.47
N ALA A 137 0.13 19.64 5.76
CA ALA A 137 -0.43 18.36 6.20
C ALA A 137 0.69 17.34 6.47
N GLY A 138 1.72 17.32 5.62
CA GLY A 138 2.91 16.50 5.82
C GLY A 138 3.61 16.78 7.16
N LYS A 139 3.81 18.05 7.50
CA LYS A 139 4.37 18.47 8.81
C LYS A 139 3.45 18.12 9.97
N LYS A 140 2.12 18.14 9.77
CA LYS A 140 1.15 17.75 10.79
C LYS A 140 1.20 16.24 11.07
N LEU A 141 1.29 15.40 10.05
CA LEU A 141 1.46 13.96 10.26
C LEU A 141 2.75 13.64 11.03
N ASP A 142 3.84 14.34 10.72
CA ASP A 142 5.12 14.19 11.44
C ASP A 142 4.99 14.56 12.92
N ALA A 143 4.36 15.72 13.21
CA ALA A 143 4.10 16.15 14.58
C ALA A 143 3.20 15.19 15.38
N MET A 144 2.34 14.42 14.69
CA MET A 144 1.49 13.39 15.29
C MET A 144 2.22 12.03 15.45
N GLY A 145 3.47 11.91 14.99
CA GLY A 145 4.21 10.64 15.00
C GLY A 145 3.68 9.63 13.97
N LEU A 146 3.01 10.11 12.92
CA LEU A 146 2.42 9.28 11.85
C LEU A 146 3.35 9.13 10.64
N LEU A 147 4.51 9.80 10.64
CA LEU A 147 5.55 9.69 9.61
C LEU A 147 6.91 9.34 10.22
N PRO A 148 7.65 8.44 9.56
CA PRO A 148 7.18 7.13 9.13
C PRO A 148 6.75 6.31 10.36
N ALA A 149 5.60 5.63 10.29
CA ALA A 149 5.20 4.71 11.34
C ALA A 149 6.35 3.74 11.67
N ALA A 150 6.67 3.64 12.96
CA ALA A 150 7.65 2.70 13.49
C ALA A 150 7.07 1.29 13.40
N ILE A 151 6.95 0.76 12.19
CA ILE A 151 6.88 -0.68 12.01
C ILE A 151 8.14 -1.22 12.69
N PRO A 152 8.02 -2.08 13.72
CA PRO A 152 9.17 -2.60 14.44
C PRO A 152 9.86 -3.67 13.59
N ILE A 153 10.16 -3.34 12.33
CA ILE A 153 10.84 -4.21 11.39
C ILE A 153 12.22 -4.61 11.92
N HIS A 154 12.80 -3.79 12.81
CA HIS A 154 14.03 -4.08 13.53
C HIS A 154 13.87 -5.19 14.60
N GLU A 155 12.65 -5.48 15.06
CA GLU A 155 12.36 -6.63 15.93
C GLU A 155 12.34 -7.95 15.15
N TYR A 156 12.12 -7.89 13.82
CA TYR A 156 12.00 -9.05 12.95
C TYR A 156 13.23 -9.27 12.05
N LEU A 157 13.89 -8.19 11.62
CA LEU A 157 15.00 -8.26 10.67
C LEU A 157 16.31 -7.86 11.35
N SER A 158 17.36 -8.63 11.05
CA SER A 158 18.73 -8.22 11.35
C SER A 158 19.09 -6.94 10.57
N GLU A 159 20.10 -6.19 11.03
CA GLU A 159 20.55 -5.00 10.30
C GLU A 159 20.94 -5.29 8.84
N ARG A 160 21.49 -6.49 8.59
CA ARG A 160 21.87 -6.93 7.24
C ARG A 160 20.64 -7.05 6.35
N GLU A 161 19.58 -7.66 6.85
CA GLU A 161 18.31 -7.81 6.13
C GLU A 161 17.63 -6.46 5.94
N LEU A 162 17.64 -5.60 6.95
CA LEU A 162 17.09 -4.24 6.83
C LEU A 162 17.83 -3.43 5.75
N ARG A 163 19.17 -3.51 5.68
CA ARG A 163 19.96 -2.91 4.59
C ARG A 163 19.64 -3.53 3.23
N HIS A 164 19.21 -4.78 3.18
CA HIS A 164 18.79 -5.44 1.95
C HIS A 164 17.41 -4.94 1.50
N VAL A 165 16.43 -4.87 2.41
CA VAL A 165 15.10 -4.29 2.15
C VAL A 165 15.22 -2.85 1.64
N LYS A 166 16.00 -2.01 2.31
CA LYS A 166 16.24 -0.61 1.88
C LYS A 166 16.78 -0.53 0.44
N ARG A 167 17.67 -1.45 0.05
CA ARG A 167 18.22 -1.51 -1.31
C ARG A 167 17.22 -2.07 -2.33
N LEU A 168 16.54 -3.17 -2.01
CA LEU A 168 15.58 -3.83 -2.93
C LEU A 168 14.44 -2.91 -3.34
N TYR A 169 13.95 -2.10 -2.41
CA TYR A 169 12.79 -1.25 -2.65
C TYR A 169 13.18 0.21 -2.98
N GLY A 170 14.48 0.54 -3.05
CA GLY A 170 14.94 1.93 -3.28
C GLY A 170 14.53 2.88 -2.15
N ILE A 171 14.36 2.33 -0.94
CA ILE A 171 13.77 2.98 0.22
C ILE A 171 14.89 3.64 1.05
N GLY A 172 15.00 4.97 0.95
CA GLY A 172 15.80 5.78 1.90
C GLY A 172 15.20 5.79 3.32
N GLY A 173 13.90 5.49 3.42
CA GLY A 173 13.10 5.26 4.63
C GLY A 173 11.70 4.86 4.18
N LEU A 174 11.02 3.93 4.88
CA LEU A 174 9.66 3.52 4.54
C LEU A 174 8.72 4.71 4.79
N SER A 175 8.55 5.62 3.81
CA SER A 175 7.59 6.71 3.94
C SER A 175 6.19 6.12 3.75
N TYR A 176 5.54 5.80 4.87
CA TYR A 176 4.18 5.32 4.91
C TYR A 176 3.19 6.49 4.92
N GLY A 177 2.01 6.26 4.36
CA GLY A 177 1.01 7.30 4.18
C GLY A 177 1.29 8.25 3.01
N ASN A 178 0.22 8.89 2.55
CA ASN A 178 0.28 9.84 1.44
C ASN A 178 -0.86 10.88 1.57
N LEU A 179 -0.70 11.99 0.83
CA LEU A 179 -1.60 13.14 0.90
C LEU A 179 -1.96 13.58 -0.51
N SER A 180 -3.23 13.90 -0.74
CA SER A 180 -3.67 14.57 -1.97
C SER A 180 -4.76 15.61 -1.73
N ALA A 181 -4.86 16.55 -2.66
CA ALA A 181 -5.94 17.53 -2.72
C ALA A 181 -6.21 17.95 -4.16
N ARG A 182 -7.48 18.21 -4.50
CA ARG A 182 -7.88 18.64 -5.84
C ARG A 182 -7.15 19.91 -6.25
N ALA A 183 -6.80 19.99 -7.53
CA ALA A 183 -6.12 21.15 -8.07
C ALA A 183 -7.11 22.30 -8.25
N LEU A 184 -6.71 23.51 -7.83
CA LEU A 184 -7.58 24.70 -7.92
C LEU A 184 -7.93 25.08 -9.36
N HIS A 185 -6.96 24.90 -10.27
CA HIS A 185 -7.08 25.29 -11.67
C HIS A 185 -7.92 24.30 -12.50
N ASN A 186 -8.05 23.05 -12.05
CA ASN A 186 -8.88 22.04 -12.70
C ASN A 186 -9.32 20.98 -11.68
N PRO A 187 -10.61 20.90 -11.32
CA PRO A 187 -11.10 19.95 -10.32
C PRO A 187 -11.04 18.49 -10.77
N ALA A 188 -10.81 18.21 -12.06
CA ALA A 188 -10.57 16.85 -12.54
C ALA A 188 -9.14 16.35 -12.22
N HIS A 189 -8.23 17.27 -11.87
CA HIS A 189 -6.85 16.96 -11.50
C HIS A 189 -6.67 17.07 -9.98
N PHE A 190 -5.60 16.49 -9.46
CA PHE A 190 -5.23 16.63 -8.05
C PHE A 190 -3.72 16.61 -7.85
N TRP A 191 -3.27 17.36 -6.85
CA TRP A 191 -1.89 17.32 -6.38
C TRP A 191 -1.73 16.17 -5.39
N MET A 192 -0.62 15.43 -5.47
CA MET A 192 -0.34 14.30 -4.60
C MET A 192 1.13 14.22 -4.20
N SER A 193 1.41 13.81 -2.96
CA SER A 193 2.77 13.56 -2.50
C SER A 193 3.47 12.42 -3.27
N ALA A 194 4.77 12.57 -3.50
CA ALA A 194 5.60 11.58 -4.18
C ALA A 194 5.83 10.31 -3.35
N SER A 195 6.16 9.20 -4.02
CA SER A 195 6.58 7.96 -3.36
C SER A 195 8.02 8.07 -2.82
N GLY A 196 8.27 7.51 -1.63
CA GLY A 196 9.63 7.40 -1.06
C GLY A 196 10.31 8.73 -0.69
N VAL A 197 9.54 9.79 -0.48
CA VAL A 197 10.03 11.09 0.04
C VAL A 197 9.63 11.27 1.51
N ASP A 198 10.43 12.04 2.25
CA ASP A 198 10.09 12.53 3.59
C ASP A 198 8.89 13.50 3.48
N LYS A 199 7.73 13.05 3.94
CA LYS A 199 6.48 13.82 3.83
C LYS A 199 6.47 15.06 4.73
N SER A 200 7.38 15.17 5.71
CA SER A 200 7.54 16.39 6.50
C SER A 200 8.26 17.52 5.72
N LYS A 201 8.91 17.19 4.59
CA LYS A 201 9.74 18.09 3.77
C LYS A 201 9.35 18.07 2.30
N LEU A 202 8.06 18.29 2.02
CA LEU A 202 7.55 18.42 0.66
C LEU A 202 7.74 19.85 0.17
N GLU A 203 8.69 20.05 -0.75
CA GLU A 203 9.11 21.40 -1.18
C GLU A 203 9.00 21.59 -2.70
N THR A 204 9.37 20.59 -3.49
CA THR A 204 9.57 20.75 -4.94
C THR A 204 8.41 20.17 -5.75
N VAL A 205 7.70 21.01 -6.51
CA VAL A 205 6.69 20.54 -7.49
C VAL A 205 7.36 19.76 -8.63
N GLY A 206 6.69 18.70 -9.09
CA GLY A 206 7.23 17.76 -10.08
C GLY A 206 8.14 16.69 -9.48
N ARG A 207 8.61 16.87 -8.24
CA ARG A 207 9.52 15.93 -7.56
C ARG A 207 8.95 15.40 -6.25
N ASP A 208 8.53 16.26 -5.34
CA ASP A 208 7.99 15.90 -4.02
C ASP A 208 6.45 15.94 -4.01
N ILE A 209 5.86 16.80 -4.83
CA ILE A 209 4.41 16.91 -5.07
C ILE A 209 4.17 16.90 -6.58
N LEU A 210 3.31 16.00 -7.05
CA LEU A 210 3.05 15.78 -8.48
C LEU A 210 1.58 16.02 -8.82
N LEU A 211 1.31 16.54 -10.03
CA LEU A 211 -0.05 16.74 -10.53
C LEU A 211 -0.52 15.48 -11.24
N VAL A 212 -1.48 14.78 -10.67
CA VAL A 212 -2.17 13.65 -11.30
C VAL A 212 -3.26 14.19 -12.21
N THR A 213 -3.22 13.78 -13.47
CA THR A 213 -4.17 14.24 -14.49
C THR A 213 -5.07 13.14 -15.03
N ASP A 214 -4.61 11.89 -15.04
CA ASP A 214 -5.41 10.77 -15.58
C ASP A 214 -4.93 9.40 -15.09
N TYR A 215 -5.75 8.38 -15.35
CA TYR A 215 -5.39 6.96 -15.28
C TYR A 215 -5.56 6.35 -16.66
N ILE A 216 -4.54 5.64 -17.16
CA ILE A 216 -4.51 4.99 -18.48
C ILE A 216 -4.77 3.49 -18.29
N PRO A 217 -6.01 3.00 -18.46
CA PRO A 217 -6.37 1.63 -18.08
C PRO A 217 -5.67 0.57 -18.91
N GLU A 218 -5.44 0.84 -20.20
CA GLU A 218 -4.82 -0.11 -21.13
C GLU A 218 -3.35 -0.39 -20.79
N LYS A 219 -2.72 0.52 -20.04
CA LYS A 219 -1.32 0.44 -19.64
C LYS A 219 -1.12 0.24 -18.13
N LEU A 220 -2.19 0.32 -17.34
CA LEU A 220 -2.12 0.33 -15.87
C LEU A 220 -1.16 1.42 -15.35
N MET A 221 -1.33 2.66 -15.84
CA MET A 221 -0.43 3.78 -15.53
C MET A 221 -1.19 5.01 -15.05
N ILE A 222 -0.60 5.73 -14.09
CA ILE A 222 -1.07 7.06 -13.71
C ILE A 222 -0.35 8.11 -14.56
N ARG A 223 -1.11 9.00 -15.20
CA ARG A 223 -0.57 10.12 -15.96
C ARG A 223 -0.34 11.31 -15.05
N LEU A 224 0.83 11.91 -15.22
CA LEU A 224 1.32 13.03 -14.45
C LEU A 224 1.71 14.17 -15.38
N SER A 225 1.25 15.37 -15.06
CA SER A 225 1.78 16.60 -15.68
C SER A 225 2.93 17.11 -14.81
N VAL A 226 4.10 17.30 -15.41
CA VAL A 226 5.33 17.66 -14.70
C VAL A 226 6.03 18.88 -15.33
N PRO A 227 6.79 19.67 -14.56
CA PRO A 227 7.66 20.71 -15.11
C PRO A 227 8.67 20.11 -16.09
N ALA A 228 8.94 20.79 -17.21
CA ALA A 228 9.90 20.34 -18.21
C ALA A 228 11.36 20.36 -17.73
N ASN A 229 11.65 21.08 -16.64
CA ASN A 229 13.00 21.33 -16.11
C ASN A 229 13.32 20.54 -14.82
N VAL A 230 12.45 19.62 -14.40
CA VAL A 230 12.63 18.82 -13.17
C VAL A 230 12.67 17.34 -13.54
N GLU A 231 13.62 16.60 -13.00
CA GLU A 231 13.60 15.13 -13.05
C GLU A 231 12.55 14.62 -12.05
N PRO A 232 11.45 14.00 -12.51
CA PRO A 232 10.35 13.69 -11.63
C PRO A 232 10.62 12.43 -10.81
N ARG A 233 10.07 12.39 -9.59
CA ARG A 233 9.89 11.13 -8.86
C ARG A 233 8.58 10.48 -9.26
N ARG A 234 8.39 9.23 -8.84
CA ARG A 234 7.08 8.58 -8.92
C ARG A 234 6.11 9.24 -7.94
N VAL A 235 4.85 9.35 -8.34
CA VAL A 235 3.75 9.67 -7.42
C VAL A 235 3.54 8.52 -6.43
N SER A 236 2.82 8.77 -5.32
CA SER A 236 2.42 7.69 -4.39
C SER A 236 1.85 6.48 -5.12
N VAL A 237 2.13 5.28 -4.61
CA VAL A 237 1.61 4.03 -5.19
C VAL A 237 0.08 3.98 -5.14
N ASP A 238 -0.55 4.65 -4.17
CA ASP A 238 -2.01 4.69 -4.01
C ASP A 238 -2.69 5.77 -4.88
N ALA A 239 -1.98 6.34 -5.85
CA ALA A 239 -2.57 7.34 -6.75
C ALA A 239 -3.81 6.83 -7.51
N ILE A 240 -3.88 5.52 -7.81
CA ILE A 240 -5.06 4.90 -8.42
C ILE A 240 -6.28 4.90 -7.48
N GLU A 241 -6.08 4.68 -6.18
CA GLU A 241 -7.14 4.74 -5.17
C GLU A 241 -7.72 6.14 -5.08
N HIS A 242 -6.83 7.14 -4.97
CA HIS A 242 -7.22 8.54 -4.90
C HIS A 242 -7.91 8.99 -6.20
N TYR A 243 -7.41 8.55 -7.35
CA TYR A 243 -8.01 8.82 -8.65
C TYR A 243 -9.45 8.30 -8.73
N MET A 244 -9.71 7.05 -8.33
CA MET A 244 -11.06 6.48 -8.34
C MET A 244 -12.03 7.27 -7.46
N ILE A 245 -11.62 7.57 -6.22
CA ILE A 245 -12.43 8.34 -5.27
C ILE A 245 -12.74 9.74 -5.83
N TYR A 246 -11.73 10.46 -6.32
CA TYR A 246 -11.96 11.79 -6.90
C TYR A 246 -12.79 11.75 -8.18
N ARG A 247 -12.67 10.69 -8.99
CA ARG A 247 -13.46 10.57 -10.21
C ARG A 247 -14.93 10.35 -9.90
N GLU A 248 -15.22 9.59 -8.85
CA GLU A 248 -16.56 9.21 -8.47
C GLU A 248 -17.29 10.26 -7.62
N HIS A 249 -16.55 10.96 -6.74
CA HIS A 249 -17.13 11.86 -5.75
C HIS A 249 -16.61 13.30 -5.89
N PRO A 250 -17.29 14.16 -6.68
CA PRO A 250 -16.88 15.57 -6.88
C PRO A 250 -16.77 16.38 -5.58
N SER A 251 -17.52 16.03 -4.54
CA SER A 251 -17.52 16.71 -3.24
C SER A 251 -16.27 16.42 -2.38
N VAL A 252 -15.53 15.35 -2.67
CA VAL A 252 -14.24 15.05 -2.02
C VAL A 252 -13.19 16.02 -2.53
N GLY A 253 -12.66 16.88 -1.67
CA GLY A 253 -11.63 17.86 -2.01
C GLY A 253 -10.21 17.43 -1.61
N ALA A 254 -10.07 16.58 -0.60
CA ALA A 254 -8.80 16.08 -0.08
C ALA A 254 -8.92 14.62 0.35
N ILE A 255 -7.79 13.91 0.32
CA ILE A 255 -7.67 12.54 0.81
C ILE A 255 -6.36 12.41 1.59
N VAL A 256 -6.44 11.76 2.74
CA VAL A 256 -5.30 11.42 3.59
C VAL A 256 -5.27 9.90 3.76
N HIS A 257 -4.12 9.29 3.42
CA HIS A 257 -3.84 7.90 3.71
C HIS A 257 -2.78 7.81 4.81
N ILE A 258 -3.04 7.03 5.87
CA ILE A 258 -2.12 6.87 7.02
C ILE A 258 -2.05 5.42 7.49
N HIS A 259 -0.89 5.02 8.00
CA HIS A 259 -0.65 3.69 8.57
C HIS A 259 -0.88 3.71 10.08
N ALA A 260 -2.13 3.94 10.43
CA ALA A 260 -2.63 3.97 11.79
C ALA A 260 -4.08 3.44 11.76
N TRP A 261 -4.77 3.47 12.89
CA TRP A 261 -6.16 3.00 12.93
C TRP A 261 -7.10 4.00 13.57
N TRP A 262 -8.39 3.79 13.32
CA TRP A 262 -9.46 4.58 13.91
C TRP A 262 -9.87 3.97 15.24
N ARG A 263 -10.05 4.81 16.26
CA ARG A 263 -10.44 4.33 17.61
C ARG A 263 -11.76 3.56 17.58
N ASP A 264 -12.74 4.07 16.84
CA ASP A 264 -14.07 3.49 16.77
C ASP A 264 -14.17 2.48 15.60
N PRO A 265 -15.13 1.54 15.62
CA PRO A 265 -15.35 0.64 14.49
C PRO A 265 -15.66 1.42 13.20
N ILE A 266 -14.99 1.03 12.12
CA ILE A 266 -15.17 1.58 10.77
C ILE A 266 -15.30 0.43 9.76
N PRO A 267 -15.94 0.65 8.60
CA PRO A 267 -15.87 -0.29 7.50
C PRO A 267 -14.42 -0.49 7.05
N SER A 268 -14.07 -1.71 6.66
CA SER A 268 -12.75 -2.01 6.14
C SER A 268 -12.82 -2.95 4.96
N THR A 269 -11.75 -2.97 4.16
CA THR A 269 -11.56 -4.00 3.12
C THR A 269 -11.59 -5.41 3.73
N GLU A 270 -12.04 -6.39 2.95
CA GLU A 270 -12.04 -7.80 3.31
C GLU A 270 -10.70 -8.46 2.96
N VAL A 271 -10.10 -8.02 1.85
CA VAL A 271 -8.84 -8.53 1.32
C VAL A 271 -7.72 -7.53 1.61
N ASN A 272 -6.56 -8.04 2.01
CA ASN A 272 -5.33 -7.26 2.17
C ASN A 272 -4.56 -7.21 0.83
N TYR A 273 -5.13 -6.53 -0.15
CA TYR A 273 -4.46 -6.33 -1.44
C TYR A 273 -3.20 -5.47 -1.27
N PRO A 274 -2.13 -5.70 -2.06
CA PRO A 274 -0.99 -4.81 -2.07
C PRO A 274 -1.37 -3.37 -2.43
N CYS A 275 -0.70 -2.40 -1.82
CA CYS A 275 -0.85 -0.97 -2.13
C CYS A 275 -0.61 -0.71 -3.63
N GLY A 276 -1.36 0.24 -4.19
CA GLY A 276 -1.30 0.56 -5.61
C GLY A 276 -1.83 -0.51 -6.57
N THR A 277 -2.65 -1.44 -6.09
CA THR A 277 -3.42 -2.33 -6.97
C THR A 277 -4.77 -1.72 -7.35
N TYR A 278 -5.27 -2.04 -8.55
CA TYR A 278 -6.59 -1.62 -9.00
C TYR A 278 -7.70 -2.19 -8.09
N GLU A 279 -7.53 -3.42 -7.62
CA GLU A 279 -8.52 -4.11 -6.78
C GLU A 279 -8.67 -3.44 -5.41
N LEU A 280 -7.56 -3.06 -4.76
CA LEU A 280 -7.59 -2.27 -3.53
C LEU A 280 -8.35 -0.96 -3.76
N ALA A 281 -7.94 -0.21 -4.80
CA ALA A 281 -8.54 1.07 -5.14
C ALA A 281 -10.06 0.96 -5.36
N ARG A 282 -10.51 -0.09 -6.06
CA ARG A 282 -11.91 -0.36 -6.32
C ARG A 282 -12.67 -0.69 -5.03
N GLU A 283 -12.10 -1.51 -4.16
CA GLU A 283 -12.74 -1.90 -2.90
C GLU A 283 -12.86 -0.72 -1.94
N VAL A 284 -11.82 0.11 -1.83
CA VAL A 284 -11.87 1.34 -1.03
C VAL A 284 -12.90 2.32 -1.61
N ALA A 285 -12.92 2.52 -2.93
CA ALA A 285 -13.93 3.37 -3.58
C ALA A 285 -15.36 2.87 -3.36
N GLU A 286 -15.58 1.55 -3.36
CA GLU A 286 -16.88 0.95 -3.01
C GLU A 286 -17.30 1.29 -1.57
N LEU A 287 -16.39 1.15 -0.60
CA LEU A 287 -16.67 1.48 0.79
C LEU A 287 -16.96 2.98 0.97
N VAL A 288 -16.20 3.85 0.29
CA VAL A 288 -16.46 5.30 0.28
C VAL A 288 -17.83 5.62 -0.34
N ARG A 289 -18.26 4.92 -1.39
CA ARG A 289 -19.59 5.09 -2.00
C ARG A 289 -20.72 4.73 -1.05
N GLN A 290 -20.52 3.70 -0.22
CA GLN A 290 -21.53 3.21 0.72
C GLN A 290 -21.70 4.11 1.96
N GLU A 291 -20.73 4.98 2.23
CA GLU A 291 -20.83 5.94 3.34
C GLU A 291 -21.93 6.98 3.10
N PRO A 292 -22.66 7.40 4.16
CA PRO A 292 -23.70 8.43 4.04
C PRO A 292 -23.18 9.77 3.49
N ASP A 293 -21.91 10.08 3.77
CA ASP A 293 -21.20 11.23 3.21
C ASP A 293 -19.82 10.79 2.67
N PRO A 294 -19.71 10.50 1.36
CA PRO A 294 -18.45 10.13 0.74
C PRO A 294 -17.35 11.18 0.88
N SER A 295 -17.71 12.45 1.14
CA SER A 295 -16.74 13.54 1.37
C SER A 295 -16.21 13.60 2.79
N ARG A 296 -16.69 12.73 3.70
CA ARG A 296 -16.23 12.61 5.08
C ARG A 296 -16.06 11.16 5.53
N ALA A 297 -15.84 10.26 4.58
CA ALA A 297 -15.63 8.85 4.83
C ALA A 297 -14.33 8.59 5.60
N VAL A 298 -14.33 7.52 6.40
CA VAL A 298 -13.15 6.92 7.03
C VAL A 298 -13.22 5.42 6.75
N VAL A 299 -12.34 4.94 5.89
CA VAL A 299 -12.31 3.54 5.47
C VAL A 299 -11.02 2.89 5.94
N GLY A 300 -11.14 1.69 6.51
CA GLY A 300 -10.02 0.86 6.91
C GLY A 300 -9.50 0.03 5.74
N LEU A 301 -8.19 -0.05 5.60
CA LEU A 301 -7.51 -1.01 4.75
C LEU A 301 -6.98 -2.11 5.66
N LYS A 302 -7.54 -3.32 5.53
CA LYS A 302 -7.27 -4.42 6.45
C LYS A 302 -5.77 -4.70 6.58
N ASN A 303 -5.28 -4.74 7.83
CA ASN A 303 -3.87 -4.95 8.17
C ASN A 303 -2.89 -3.92 7.56
N HIS A 304 -3.37 -2.75 7.15
CA HIS A 304 -2.55 -1.73 6.47
C HIS A 304 -2.72 -0.33 7.06
N GLY A 305 -3.93 0.26 7.02
CA GLY A 305 -4.09 1.65 7.41
C GLY A 305 -5.49 2.22 7.16
N LEU A 306 -5.57 3.53 6.98
CA LEU A 306 -6.82 4.26 6.75
C LEU A 306 -6.76 5.08 5.47
N THR A 307 -7.90 5.19 4.79
CA THR A 307 -8.16 6.20 3.77
C THR A 307 -9.27 7.12 4.26
N ILE A 308 -8.97 8.42 4.32
CA ILE A 308 -9.83 9.43 4.92
C ILE A 308 -10.11 10.52 3.89
N THR A 309 -11.37 10.68 3.51
CA THR A 309 -11.78 11.73 2.57
C THR A 309 -12.24 12.98 3.32
N GLY A 310 -12.11 14.16 2.71
CA GLY A 310 -12.53 15.43 3.29
C GLY A 310 -12.79 16.49 2.24
N HIS A 311 -13.34 17.63 2.63
CA HIS A 311 -13.46 18.78 1.74
C HIS A 311 -12.13 19.50 1.52
N SER A 312 -11.22 19.40 2.48
CA SER A 312 -9.89 19.99 2.44
C SER A 312 -8.96 19.27 3.41
N LEU A 313 -7.64 19.42 3.24
CA LEU A 313 -6.70 18.86 4.20
C LEU A 313 -6.93 19.43 5.61
N PRO A 314 -7.10 20.75 5.82
CA PRO A 314 -7.43 21.29 7.14
C PRO A 314 -8.62 20.63 7.83
N GLU A 315 -9.74 20.45 7.12
CA GLU A 315 -10.94 19.81 7.68
C GLU A 315 -10.68 18.35 8.09
N ILE A 316 -9.94 17.59 7.28
CA ILE A 316 -9.55 16.22 7.66
C ILE A 316 -8.77 16.24 8.97
N PHE A 317 -7.76 17.12 9.08
CA PHE A 317 -6.91 17.17 10.27
C PHE A 317 -7.67 17.58 11.54
N GLU A 318 -8.67 18.46 11.43
CA GLU A 318 -9.59 18.77 12.52
C GLU A 318 -10.42 17.54 12.95
N ARG A 319 -10.85 16.72 11.98
CA ARG A 319 -11.73 15.56 12.25
C ARG A 319 -11.00 14.35 12.82
N ILE A 320 -9.72 14.15 12.47
CA ILE A 320 -8.91 13.01 12.94
C ILE A 320 -8.24 13.27 14.30
N GLU A 321 -8.18 14.52 14.75
CA GLU A 321 -7.54 14.87 16.02
C GLU A 321 -8.17 14.08 17.19
N GLY A 322 -7.33 13.40 17.95
CA GLY A 322 -7.75 12.57 19.09
C GLY A 322 -8.47 11.27 18.73
N LYS A 323 -8.64 10.92 17.44
CA LYS A 323 -9.33 9.69 16.99
C LYS A 323 -8.40 8.61 16.44
N ILE A 324 -7.19 8.99 16.05
CA ILE A 324 -6.18 8.06 15.52
C ILE A 324 -5.49 7.31 16.67
N VAL A 325 -5.42 5.99 16.54
CA VAL A 325 -4.55 5.14 17.36
C VAL A 325 -3.36 4.69 16.51
N PRO A 326 -2.10 4.73 17.00
CA PRO A 326 -0.93 4.43 16.18
C PRO A 326 -0.80 2.96 15.75
N GLN A 327 -1.63 2.07 16.30
CA GLN A 327 -1.56 0.64 16.06
C GLN A 327 -2.65 0.18 15.10
N VAL A 328 -2.25 -0.49 14.02
CA VAL A 328 -3.14 -1.17 13.08
C VAL A 328 -3.55 -2.53 13.67
N PRO A 329 -4.85 -2.88 13.70
CA PRO A 329 -5.30 -4.24 14.01
C PRO A 329 -4.75 -5.23 12.97
N MET A 330 -4.07 -6.28 13.42
CA MET A 330 -3.40 -7.26 12.57
C MET A 330 -4.15 -8.60 12.48
N SER A 331 -5.49 -8.57 12.45
CA SER A 331 -6.38 -9.75 12.54
C SER A 331 -7.50 -9.74 11.50
#